data_AF-A0A970YHM4-F1
#
_entry.id   AF-A0A970YHM4-F1
#
_cell.length_a   1.000
_cell.length_b   1.000
_cell.length_c   1.000
_cell.angle_alpha   90.00
_cell.angle_beta   90.00
_cell.angle_gamma   90.00
#
_symmetry.space_group_name_H-M   'P 1'
#
loop_
_entity.id
_entity.type
_entity.pdbx_description
1 polymer ?
#
loop_
_entity_poly.entity_id
_entity_poly.type
_entity_poly.pdbx_seq_one_letter_code
_entity_poly.pdbx_strand_id
1 'polypeptide(L)'
;MKVCFRLVAMVAALLLFSTDPASAADLSAQALPYPVVFVGNTEVDLSWGANSNADFLYYRVLRNGAEIARIADAQTTFYRDSERPAGQTYQYSLCVARSGVAESCAGGGSITTSQVEGIVYRDLTWSAGTYTMKAQVYVQLGATLTIPAATTVRSATAGTAVTLSAALSDPAKRGVIRVDGATLRDIGLVLGPGSSLQNGTVTGGSVTARFYDPGSVVVSGTQFTNSRVQVLPPEVPASVSVTGNTFRTQEPFSGTTFVQVSDTIATIEGNQFYLGPPSTRPHTAITLLGNCGTATVRDNYLQVTPTAYTSVG
;
A
#
# COMPACT_ATOMS: atom_id res chain seq x y z
N MET A 1 -59.79 -9.38 32.34
CA MET A 1 -60.46 -9.14 31.05
C MET A 1 -60.99 -7.71 31.01
N LYS A 2 -60.19 -6.76 30.51
CA LYS A 2 -60.62 -5.48 29.90
C LYS A 2 -59.36 -4.74 29.45
N VAL A 3 -59.33 -4.50 28.15
CA VAL A 3 -58.22 -4.00 27.35
C VAL A 3 -58.00 -2.51 27.64
N CYS A 4 -56.77 -2.12 27.94
CA CYS A 4 -56.33 -0.72 27.89
C CYS A 4 -55.53 -0.52 26.61
N PHE A 5 -56.13 0.17 25.64
CA PHE A 5 -55.42 0.71 24.48
C PHE A 5 -54.51 1.85 24.96
N ARG A 6 -53.19 1.65 24.93
CA ARG A 6 -52.22 2.76 24.93
C ARG A 6 -51.76 2.96 23.50
N LEU A 7 -52.18 4.08 22.92
CA LEU A 7 -51.59 4.67 21.72
C LEU A 7 -50.10 4.91 22.01
N VAL A 8 -49.22 4.19 21.33
CA VAL A 8 -47.82 4.60 21.19
C VAL A 8 -47.70 5.16 19.78
N ALA A 9 -47.49 6.48 19.70
CA ALA A 9 -47.14 7.14 18.46
C ALA A 9 -45.79 6.58 17.97
N MET A 10 -45.83 5.74 16.94
CA MET A 10 -44.65 5.29 16.24
C MET A 10 -44.24 6.42 15.29
N VAL A 11 -43.29 7.26 15.72
CA VAL A 11 -42.59 8.17 14.80
C VAL A 11 -41.71 7.29 13.91
N ALA A 12 -42.26 6.89 12.77
CA ALA A 12 -41.47 6.35 11.68
C ALA A 12 -40.64 7.50 11.12
N ALA A 13 -39.40 7.64 11.60
CA ALA A 13 -38.38 8.38 10.89
C ALA A 13 -38.10 7.62 9.60
N LEU A 14 -38.82 7.98 8.54
CA LEU A 14 -38.50 7.58 7.18
C LEU A 14 -37.15 8.23 6.86
N LEU A 15 -36.06 7.53 7.18
CA LEU A 15 -34.76 7.81 6.60
C LEU A 15 -34.93 7.60 5.09
N LEU A 16 -35.24 8.69 4.38
CA LEU A 16 -35.00 8.76 2.96
C LEU A 16 -33.49 8.57 2.80
N PHE A 17 -33.07 7.34 2.53
CA PHE A 17 -31.78 7.12 1.91
C PHE A 17 -31.84 7.87 0.59
N SER A 18 -31.15 9.01 0.55
CA SER A 18 -30.82 9.69 -0.68
C SER A 18 -30.10 8.67 -1.57
N THR A 19 -30.79 8.20 -2.62
CA THR A 19 -30.16 7.51 -3.75
C THR A 19 -29.61 8.53 -4.74
N ASP A 20 -29.22 9.71 -4.26
CA ASP A 20 -28.61 10.73 -5.10
C ASP A 20 -27.16 10.29 -5.31
N PRO A 21 -26.77 9.84 -6.52
CA PRO A 21 -25.36 9.66 -6.81
C PRO A 21 -24.73 11.03 -6.60
N ALA A 22 -23.78 11.14 -5.67
CA ALA A 22 -23.09 12.38 -5.35
C ALA A 22 -22.98 13.27 -6.60
N SER A 23 -23.77 14.34 -6.67
CA SER A 23 -23.77 15.21 -7.84
C SER A 23 -22.33 15.63 -8.03
N ALA A 24 -21.75 15.31 -9.19
CA ALA A 24 -20.42 15.72 -9.59
C ALA A 24 -20.32 17.23 -9.37
N ALA A 25 -19.69 17.61 -8.25
CA ALA A 25 -19.69 18.98 -7.81
C ALA A 25 -19.01 19.82 -8.87
N ASP A 26 -19.69 20.90 -9.21
CA ASP A 26 -19.16 22.02 -9.96
C ASP A 26 -17.76 22.38 -9.47
N LEU A 27 -16.74 22.09 -10.29
CA LEU A 27 -15.34 22.43 -10.04
C LEU A 27 -15.10 23.96 -9.95
N SER A 28 -16.14 24.78 -10.10
CA SER A 28 -16.03 26.24 -10.10
C SER A 28 -16.37 26.95 -8.78
N ALA A 29 -16.85 26.24 -7.75
CA ALA A 29 -17.22 26.87 -6.47
C ALA A 29 -16.55 26.28 -5.21
N GLN A 30 -15.83 25.16 -5.32
CA GLN A 30 -14.99 24.63 -4.24
C GLN A 30 -13.54 24.59 -4.71
N ALA A 31 -12.65 25.26 -3.98
CA ALA A 31 -11.22 25.06 -4.12
C ALA A 31 -10.95 23.55 -4.02
N LEU A 32 -10.56 22.89 -5.12
CA LEU A 32 -10.17 21.49 -5.03
C LEU A 32 -8.98 21.40 -4.06
N PRO A 33 -9.00 20.46 -3.10
CA PRO A 33 -7.79 20.11 -2.39
C PRO A 33 -6.78 19.61 -3.44
N TYR A 34 -5.63 20.28 -3.47
CA TYR A 34 -4.38 19.91 -4.16
C TYR A 34 -4.43 18.65 -5.07
N PRO A 35 -4.27 18.77 -6.42
CA PRO A 35 -4.51 17.67 -7.35
C PRO A 35 -3.44 16.57 -7.33
N VAL A 36 -2.30 16.79 -6.67
CA VAL A 36 -1.22 15.79 -6.62
C VAL A 36 -1.62 14.66 -5.67
N VAL A 37 -1.62 13.45 -6.20
CA VAL A 37 -1.98 12.24 -5.45
C VAL A 37 -0.78 11.35 -5.15
N PHE A 38 0.30 11.43 -5.93
CA PHE A 38 1.53 10.68 -5.67
C PHE A 38 2.77 11.45 -6.12
N VAL A 39 3.83 11.30 -5.32
CA VAL A 39 5.16 11.83 -5.59
C VAL A 39 6.12 10.65 -5.62
N GLY A 40 6.82 10.47 -6.73
CA GLY A 40 7.86 9.48 -6.92
C GLY A 40 9.26 10.08 -6.95
N ASN A 41 10.22 9.32 -7.47
CA ASN A 41 11.59 9.81 -7.64
C ASN A 41 11.69 10.83 -8.79
N THR A 42 11.01 10.55 -9.89
CA THR A 42 11.07 11.36 -11.12
C THR A 42 9.69 11.64 -11.71
N GLU A 43 8.65 11.23 -10.99
CA GLU A 43 7.27 11.26 -11.44
C GLU A 43 6.37 11.91 -10.40
N VAL A 44 5.37 12.64 -10.87
CA VAL A 44 4.34 13.26 -10.05
C VAL A 44 3.00 12.98 -10.72
N ASP A 45 2.12 12.34 -9.97
CA ASP A 45 0.79 11.98 -10.45
C ASP A 45 -0.24 12.96 -9.93
N LEU A 46 -1.07 13.46 -10.85
CA LEU A 46 -2.21 14.29 -10.56
C LEU A 46 -3.48 13.51 -10.87
N SER A 47 -4.51 13.69 -10.04
CA SER A 47 -5.84 13.13 -10.26
C SER A 47 -6.91 14.17 -9.96
N TRP A 48 -8.01 14.11 -10.70
CA TRP A 48 -9.17 14.98 -10.52
C TRP A 48 -10.46 14.27 -10.94
N GLY A 49 -11.62 14.88 -10.69
CA GLY A 49 -12.92 14.36 -11.13
C GLY A 49 -13.24 14.72 -12.58
N ALA A 50 -13.93 13.83 -13.29
CA ALA A 50 -14.43 14.10 -14.63
C ALA A 50 -15.41 15.27 -14.63
N ASN A 51 -15.48 16.01 -15.74
CA ASN A 51 -16.42 17.11 -15.91
C ASN A 51 -17.59 16.69 -16.79
N SER A 52 -18.81 16.95 -16.33
CA SER A 52 -20.05 16.63 -17.06
C SER A 52 -20.75 17.86 -17.62
N ASN A 53 -20.17 19.06 -17.46
CA ASN A 53 -20.79 20.29 -17.94
C ASN A 53 -20.68 20.36 -19.47
N ALA A 54 -21.80 20.67 -20.12
CA ALA A 54 -21.88 20.76 -21.58
C ALA A 54 -21.06 21.92 -22.17
N ASP A 55 -20.68 22.90 -21.35
CA ASP A 55 -19.84 24.04 -21.70
C ASP A 55 -18.35 23.79 -21.48
N PHE A 56 -17.94 22.58 -21.07
CA PHE A 56 -16.54 22.20 -20.90
C PHE A 56 -15.74 22.39 -22.19
N LEU A 57 -14.55 22.97 -22.07
CA LEU A 57 -13.63 23.14 -23.19
C LEU A 57 -12.39 22.26 -23.04
N TYR A 58 -11.65 22.40 -21.93
CA TYR A 58 -10.45 21.62 -21.66
C TYR A 58 -10.01 21.77 -20.20
N TYR A 59 -9.14 20.85 -19.76
CA TYR A 59 -8.26 21.04 -18.61
C TYR A 59 -6.89 21.56 -19.05
N ARG A 60 -6.22 22.33 -18.20
CA ARG A 60 -4.79 22.65 -18.28
C ARG A 60 -4.08 22.14 -17.05
N VAL A 61 -2.98 21.44 -17.26
CA VAL A 61 -2.05 21.08 -16.18
C VAL A 61 -0.89 22.04 -16.23
N LEU A 62 -0.59 22.67 -15.10
CA LEU A 62 0.48 23.63 -14.95
C LEU A 62 1.50 23.11 -13.96
N ARG A 63 2.78 23.33 -14.28
CA ARG A 63 3.93 23.13 -13.40
C ARG A 63 4.69 24.44 -13.30
N ASN A 64 4.85 24.96 -12.08
CA ASN A 64 5.47 26.26 -11.80
C ASN A 64 4.84 27.39 -12.63
N GLY A 65 3.52 27.35 -12.81
CA GLY A 65 2.76 28.32 -13.61
C GLY A 65 2.86 28.15 -15.14
N ALA A 66 3.71 27.25 -15.65
CA ALA A 66 3.79 26.94 -17.07
C ALA A 66 2.87 25.77 -17.44
N GLU A 67 2.13 25.90 -18.54
CA GLU A 67 1.31 24.80 -19.07
C GLU A 67 2.20 23.66 -19.57
N ILE A 68 1.95 22.45 -19.08
CA ILE A 68 2.64 21.23 -19.49
C ILE A 68 1.70 20.25 -20.21
N ALA A 69 0.38 20.43 -20.07
CA ALA A 69 -0.61 19.67 -20.81
C ALA A 69 -1.92 20.45 -20.98
N ARG A 70 -2.62 20.16 -22.09
CA ARG A 70 -3.98 20.59 -22.37
C ARG A 70 -4.82 19.40 -22.80
N ILE A 71 -5.95 19.18 -22.14
CA ILE A 71 -6.75 17.96 -22.25
C ILE A 71 -8.18 18.34 -22.59
N ALA A 72 -8.61 18.08 -23.82
CA ALA A 72 -9.95 18.45 -24.32
C ALA A 72 -11.03 17.39 -24.01
N ASP A 73 -10.64 16.22 -23.49
CA ASP A 73 -11.58 15.19 -23.06
C ASP A 73 -11.96 15.39 -21.59
N ALA A 74 -13.24 15.64 -21.35
CA ALA A 74 -13.80 15.88 -20.02
C ALA A 74 -13.78 14.62 -19.12
N GLN A 75 -13.62 13.43 -19.71
CA GLN A 75 -13.55 12.16 -18.99
C GLN A 75 -12.12 11.78 -18.56
N THR A 76 -11.11 12.49 -19.05
CA THR A 76 -9.73 12.29 -18.60
C THR A 76 -9.55 12.89 -17.21
N THR A 77 -9.14 12.04 -16.26
CA THR A 77 -9.08 12.34 -14.81
C THR A 77 -7.69 12.21 -14.20
N PHE A 78 -6.67 11.98 -15.03
CA PHE A 78 -5.32 11.66 -14.56
C PHE A 78 -4.25 12.25 -15.49
N TYR A 79 -3.15 12.69 -14.90
CA TYR A 79 -1.94 13.04 -15.63
C TYR A 79 -0.70 12.71 -14.81
N ARG A 80 0.28 12.07 -15.45
CA ARG A 80 1.61 11.77 -14.88
C ARG A 80 2.64 12.67 -15.52
N ASP A 81 3.22 13.58 -14.73
CA ASP A 81 4.41 14.31 -15.11
C ASP A 81 5.64 13.46 -14.80
N SER A 82 6.36 13.01 -15.82
CA SER A 82 7.47 12.07 -15.69
C SER A 82 8.81 12.69 -16.10
N GLU A 83 9.90 11.96 -15.87
CA GLU A 83 11.27 12.36 -16.23
C GLU A 83 11.70 13.69 -15.57
N ARG A 84 11.20 13.95 -14.36
CA ARG A 84 11.60 15.10 -13.56
C ARG A 84 12.93 14.81 -12.88
N PRO A 85 13.87 15.77 -12.87
CA PRO A 85 15.05 15.66 -12.03
C PRO A 85 14.67 15.42 -10.57
N ALA A 86 15.27 14.39 -9.97
CA ALA A 86 15.06 14.03 -8.57
C ALA A 86 15.53 15.14 -7.63
N GLY A 87 14.86 15.30 -6.49
CA GLY A 87 15.20 16.28 -5.46
C GLY A 87 14.75 17.71 -5.77
N GLN A 88 14.05 17.94 -6.89
CA GLN A 88 13.53 19.25 -7.25
C GLN A 88 12.13 19.49 -6.71
N THR A 89 11.88 20.74 -6.34
CA THR A 89 10.58 21.22 -5.86
C THR A 89 9.75 21.81 -7.01
N TYR A 90 8.49 21.39 -7.09
CA TYR A 90 7.54 21.87 -8.10
C TYR A 90 6.21 22.25 -7.46
N GLN A 91 5.55 23.23 -8.07
CA GLN A 91 4.17 23.59 -7.80
C GLN A 91 3.29 23.14 -8.95
N TYR A 92 2.26 22.37 -8.64
CA TYR A 92 1.29 21.92 -9.64
C TYR A 92 -0.04 22.64 -9.46
N SER A 93 -0.69 22.91 -10.58
CA SER A 93 -2.06 23.42 -10.63
C SER A 93 -2.81 22.78 -11.78
N LEU A 94 -4.10 22.55 -11.57
CA LEU A 94 -5.04 22.10 -12.57
C LEU A 94 -6.06 23.22 -12.80
N CYS A 95 -6.18 23.67 -14.05
CA CYS A 95 -7.21 24.62 -14.44
C CYS A 95 -8.26 23.95 -15.34
N VAL A 96 -9.48 24.47 -15.28
CA VAL A 96 -10.62 24.04 -16.10
C VAL A 96 -11.19 25.24 -16.85
N ALA A 97 -11.23 25.13 -18.17
CA ALA A 97 -11.82 26.12 -19.05
C ALA A 97 -13.22 25.69 -19.49
N ARG A 98 -14.14 26.65 -19.50
CA ARG A 98 -15.54 26.48 -19.92
C ARG A 98 -15.95 27.69 -20.77
N SER A 99 -16.91 27.47 -21.67
CA SER A 99 -17.44 28.55 -22.51
C SER A 99 -18.23 29.55 -21.69
N GLY A 100 -18.02 30.85 -21.92
CA GLY A 100 -18.81 31.92 -21.29
C GLY A 100 -18.45 32.25 -19.84
N VAL A 101 -17.42 31.64 -19.25
CA VAL A 101 -16.94 31.93 -17.90
C VAL A 101 -15.40 31.99 -17.83
N ALA A 102 -14.87 32.64 -16.80
CA ALA A 102 -13.43 32.65 -16.55
C ALA A 102 -12.91 31.25 -16.20
N GLU A 103 -11.66 30.96 -16.59
CA GLU A 103 -10.98 29.73 -16.22
C GLU A 103 -10.80 29.66 -14.69
N SER A 104 -11.13 28.49 -14.12
CA SER A 104 -10.95 28.22 -12.69
C SER A 104 -9.75 27.30 -12.49
N CYS A 105 -8.93 27.58 -11.49
CA CYS A 105 -7.72 26.80 -11.19
C CYS A 105 -7.70 26.34 -9.74
N ALA A 106 -7.16 25.14 -9.52
CA ALA A 106 -6.87 24.61 -8.19
C ALA A 106 -5.44 24.10 -8.09
N GLY A 107 -4.82 24.22 -6.91
CA GLY A 107 -3.42 23.86 -6.69
C GLY A 107 -2.80 24.60 -5.51
N GLY A 108 -1.47 24.72 -5.51
CA GLY A 108 -0.73 25.60 -4.59
C GLY A 108 0.18 24.90 -3.57
N GLY A 109 0.18 23.57 -3.51
CA GLY A 109 1.18 22.81 -2.75
C GLY A 109 2.50 22.69 -3.51
N SER A 110 3.61 22.84 -2.79
CA SER A 110 4.94 22.51 -3.31
C SER A 110 5.28 21.08 -2.93
N ILE A 111 5.63 20.25 -3.91
CA ILE A 111 6.15 18.89 -3.67
C ILE A 111 7.59 18.80 -4.10
N THR A 112 8.34 17.91 -3.47
CA THR A 112 9.74 17.65 -3.81
C THR A 112 9.86 16.22 -4.29
N THR A 113 10.21 16.04 -5.56
CA THR A 113 10.54 14.72 -6.12
C THR A 113 11.64 14.04 -5.30
N SER A 114 11.70 12.70 -5.30
CA SER A 114 12.52 11.86 -4.40
C SER A 114 12.03 11.75 -2.95
N GLN A 115 11.01 12.52 -2.56
CA GLN A 115 10.27 12.31 -1.30
C GLN A 115 9.03 11.48 -1.60
N VAL A 116 9.20 10.15 -1.62
CA VAL A 116 8.15 9.25 -2.10
C VAL A 116 6.98 9.18 -1.11
N GLU A 117 5.77 9.49 -1.57
CA GLU A 117 4.53 9.45 -0.78
C GLU A 117 3.28 9.45 -1.67
N GLY A 118 2.14 8.99 -1.13
CA GLY A 118 0.82 9.16 -1.75
C GLY A 118 0.18 7.87 -2.28
N ILE A 119 -0.59 7.97 -3.36
CA ILE A 119 -1.40 6.89 -3.91
C ILE A 119 -1.06 6.66 -5.38
N VAL A 120 -0.66 5.45 -5.72
CA VAL A 120 -0.43 5.00 -7.10
C VAL A 120 -1.78 4.67 -7.75
N TYR A 121 -2.28 5.56 -8.60
CA TYR A 121 -3.59 5.44 -9.30
C TYR A 121 -3.52 4.59 -10.58
N ARG A 122 -2.34 4.52 -11.21
CA ARG A 122 -2.09 3.82 -12.48
C ARG A 122 -0.83 3.00 -12.35
N ASP A 123 -0.75 1.93 -13.14
CA ASP A 123 0.43 1.07 -13.21
C ASP A 123 1.72 1.89 -13.23
N LEU A 124 2.64 1.52 -12.36
CA LEU A 124 3.91 2.21 -12.17
C LEU A 124 4.99 1.16 -11.99
N THR A 125 6.04 1.28 -12.80
CA THR A 125 7.27 0.50 -12.62
C THR A 125 8.37 1.47 -12.22
N TRP A 126 8.94 1.25 -11.03
CA TRP A 126 10.11 2.01 -10.60
C TRP A 126 11.33 1.60 -11.41
N SER A 127 12.17 2.57 -11.77
CA SER A 127 13.47 2.29 -12.35
C SER A 127 14.43 1.80 -11.27
N ALA A 128 15.55 1.17 -11.67
CA ALA A 128 16.63 0.89 -10.73
C ALA A 128 17.11 2.17 -10.04
N GLY A 129 17.55 2.07 -8.78
CA GLY A 129 17.97 3.21 -7.99
C GLY A 129 17.47 3.18 -6.55
N THR A 130 17.54 4.32 -5.86
CA THR A 130 17.11 4.44 -4.45
C THR A 130 15.87 5.32 -4.33
N TYR A 131 14.81 4.77 -3.74
CA TYR A 131 13.55 5.45 -3.41
C TYR A 131 13.48 5.69 -1.91
N THR A 132 13.33 6.96 -1.52
CA THR A 132 13.24 7.35 -0.10
C THR A 132 11.80 7.71 0.22
N MET A 133 11.13 6.85 0.98
CA MET A 133 9.73 7.03 1.40
C MET A 133 9.66 7.99 2.59
N LYS A 134 9.01 9.14 2.37
CA LYS A 134 8.78 10.14 3.42
C LYS A 134 7.50 9.86 4.21
N ALA A 135 6.49 9.35 3.52
CA ALA A 135 5.22 8.94 4.10
C ALA A 135 4.70 7.68 3.41
N GLN A 136 3.49 7.28 3.78
CA GLN A 136 2.89 6.05 3.31
C GLN A 136 2.63 6.10 1.81
N VAL A 137 2.79 4.96 1.15
CA VAL A 137 2.41 4.75 -0.24
C VAL A 137 1.32 3.70 -0.31
N TYR A 138 0.26 4.00 -1.03
CA TYR A 138 -0.84 3.08 -1.30
C TYR A 138 -0.93 2.76 -2.78
N VAL A 139 -1.37 1.55 -3.12
CA VAL A 139 -1.69 1.18 -4.50
C VAL A 139 -3.20 1.04 -4.63
N GLN A 140 -3.76 1.78 -5.59
CA GLN A 140 -5.19 1.79 -5.85
C GLN A 140 -5.66 0.50 -6.51
N LEU A 141 -6.92 0.13 -6.27
CA LEU A 141 -7.58 -0.97 -6.96
C LEU A 141 -7.44 -0.80 -8.49
N GLY A 142 -6.99 -1.87 -9.16
CA GLY A 142 -6.74 -1.88 -10.60
C GLY A 142 -5.36 -1.34 -11.02
N ALA A 143 -4.54 -0.84 -10.09
CA ALA A 143 -3.15 -0.45 -10.35
C ALA A 143 -2.17 -1.49 -9.81
N THR A 144 -1.04 -1.61 -10.49
CA THR A 144 0.12 -2.41 -10.08
C THR A 144 1.34 -1.52 -9.87
N LEU A 145 1.94 -1.59 -8.69
CA LEU A 145 3.30 -1.07 -8.46
C LEU A 145 4.32 -2.20 -8.63
N THR A 146 5.23 -2.04 -9.58
CA THR A 146 6.34 -2.98 -9.83
C THR A 146 7.67 -2.38 -9.37
N ILE A 147 8.37 -3.11 -8.51
CA ILE A 147 9.66 -2.74 -7.92
C ILE A 147 10.70 -3.78 -8.37
N PRO A 148 11.49 -3.48 -9.41
CA PRO A 148 12.41 -4.45 -9.99
C PRO A 148 13.70 -4.59 -9.18
N ALA A 149 14.57 -5.48 -9.65
CA ALA A 149 15.89 -5.68 -9.09
C ALA A 149 16.75 -4.42 -9.21
N ALA A 150 17.81 -4.35 -8.41
CA ALA A 150 18.66 -3.16 -8.27
C ALA A 150 17.92 -1.89 -7.79
N THR A 151 16.69 -2.03 -7.29
CA THR A 151 15.96 -0.97 -6.58
C THR A 151 16.14 -1.13 -5.06
N THR A 152 16.47 -0.03 -4.40
CA THR A 152 16.47 0.08 -2.94
C THR A 152 15.34 1.01 -2.51
N VAL A 153 14.45 0.53 -1.65
CA VAL A 153 13.37 1.31 -1.06
C VAL A 153 13.65 1.45 0.42
N ARG A 154 13.67 2.67 0.93
CA ARG A 154 13.97 2.93 2.35
C ARG A 154 13.09 3.98 2.95
N SER A 155 12.84 3.88 4.25
CA SER A 155 12.28 5.00 5.02
C SER A 155 13.22 6.20 4.99
N ALA A 156 12.65 7.40 4.96
CA ALA A 156 13.38 8.65 5.17
C ALA A 156 14.00 8.73 6.57
N THR A 157 13.38 8.10 7.56
CA THR A 157 13.81 8.08 8.96
C THR A 157 14.32 6.69 9.32
N ALA A 158 15.63 6.55 9.48
CA ALA A 158 16.27 5.28 9.80
C ALA A 158 15.66 4.64 11.07
N GLY A 159 15.40 3.33 11.02
CA GLY A 159 14.80 2.58 12.11
C GLY A 159 13.30 2.86 12.35
N THR A 160 12.68 3.74 11.57
CA THR A 160 11.23 3.99 11.61
C THR A 160 10.58 3.46 10.35
N ALA A 161 9.81 2.38 10.50
CA ALA A 161 9.19 1.75 9.34
C ALA A 161 8.09 2.62 8.72
N VAL A 162 8.13 2.82 7.40
CA VAL A 162 7.05 3.47 6.64
C VAL A 162 6.28 2.43 5.84
N THR A 163 4.96 2.61 5.72
CA THR A 163 4.09 1.63 5.08
C THR A 163 4.04 1.79 3.56
N LEU A 164 4.26 0.68 2.86
CA LEU A 164 3.89 0.49 1.45
C LEU A 164 2.77 -0.55 1.42
N SER A 165 1.56 -0.19 0.97
CA SER A 165 0.38 -1.05 1.10
C SER A 165 -0.44 -1.18 -0.17
N ALA A 166 -0.90 -2.40 -0.42
CA ALA A 166 -1.90 -2.75 -1.41
C ALA A 166 -3.08 -3.53 -0.81
N ALA A 167 -3.24 -3.50 0.53
CA ALA A 167 -4.35 -4.15 1.21
C ALA A 167 -4.80 -3.35 2.43
N LEU A 168 -5.63 -2.34 2.17
CA LEU A 168 -6.37 -1.63 3.21
C LEU A 168 -7.83 -2.06 3.27
N SER A 169 -8.46 -1.78 4.41
CA SER A 169 -9.89 -2.00 4.59
C SER A 169 -10.72 -1.23 3.56
N ASP A 170 -10.25 -0.03 3.18
CA ASP A 170 -10.78 0.75 2.06
C ASP A 170 -10.61 -0.01 0.72
N PRO A 171 -11.71 -0.43 0.07
CA PRO A 171 -11.67 -1.15 -1.22
C PRO A 171 -10.95 -0.40 -2.33
N ALA A 172 -10.94 0.93 -2.31
CA ALA A 172 -10.23 1.72 -3.31
C ALA A 172 -8.70 1.55 -3.23
N LYS A 173 -8.16 1.06 -2.10
CA LYS A 173 -6.72 0.94 -1.85
C LYS A 173 -6.27 -0.52 -1.79
N ARG A 174 -6.80 -1.33 -2.72
CA ARG A 174 -6.56 -2.77 -2.85
C ARG A 174 -5.94 -3.11 -4.21
N GLY A 175 -4.86 -2.43 -4.56
CA GLY A 175 -4.09 -2.71 -5.78
C GLY A 175 -3.19 -3.94 -5.69
N VAL A 176 -2.12 -3.95 -6.48
CA VAL A 176 -1.12 -5.02 -6.48
C VAL A 176 0.29 -4.45 -6.31
N ILE A 177 1.10 -5.08 -5.45
CA ILE A 177 2.55 -4.80 -5.38
C ILE A 177 3.33 -6.02 -5.86
N ARG A 178 4.25 -5.81 -6.81
CA ARG A 178 5.19 -6.83 -7.28
C ARG A 178 6.60 -6.37 -6.99
N VAL A 179 7.28 -7.07 -6.08
CA VAL A 179 8.70 -6.88 -5.80
C VAL A 179 9.46 -8.08 -6.32
N ASP A 180 10.48 -7.85 -7.14
CA ASP A 180 11.36 -8.90 -7.66
C ASP A 180 12.82 -8.43 -7.61
N GLY A 181 13.62 -8.98 -6.70
CA GLY A 181 15.05 -8.65 -6.60
C GLY A 181 15.39 -7.34 -5.87
N ALA A 182 14.41 -6.64 -5.31
CA ALA A 182 14.63 -5.33 -4.66
C ALA A 182 15.08 -5.45 -3.19
N THR A 183 15.69 -4.39 -2.69
CA THR A 183 16.06 -4.24 -1.27
C THR A 183 15.09 -3.27 -0.57
N LEU A 184 14.42 -3.73 0.49
CA LEU A 184 13.51 -2.93 1.32
C LEU A 184 14.14 -2.72 2.70
N ARG A 185 14.30 -1.48 3.13
CA ARG A 185 14.89 -1.11 4.44
C ARG A 185 13.93 -0.26 5.25
N ASP A 186 13.58 -0.71 6.44
CA ASP A 186 12.61 -0.06 7.31
C ASP A 186 11.29 0.22 6.56
N ILE A 187 10.80 -0.78 5.83
CA ILE A 187 9.52 -0.71 5.11
C ILE A 187 8.56 -1.73 5.72
N GLY A 188 7.37 -1.28 6.10
CA GLY A 188 6.22 -2.13 6.38
C GLY A 188 5.48 -2.41 5.07
N LEU A 189 5.73 -3.58 4.47
CA LEU A 189 5.09 -3.99 3.23
C LEU A 189 3.78 -4.73 3.53
N VAL A 190 2.65 -4.21 3.08
CA VAL A 190 1.33 -4.83 3.24
C VAL A 190 0.82 -5.30 1.88
N LEU A 191 0.79 -6.61 1.70
CA LEU A 191 0.46 -7.29 0.45
C LEU A 191 -1.00 -7.76 0.46
N GLY A 192 -1.70 -7.45 -0.63
CA GLY A 192 -3.04 -7.96 -0.95
C GLY A 192 -3.03 -9.04 -2.02
N PRO A 193 -4.20 -9.58 -2.39
CA PRO A 193 -4.36 -10.55 -3.46
C PRO A 193 -3.60 -10.19 -4.74
N GLY A 194 -2.91 -11.16 -5.34
CA GLY A 194 -2.14 -10.97 -6.57
C GLY A 194 -0.77 -10.32 -6.38
N SER A 195 -0.44 -9.87 -5.16
CA SER A 195 0.85 -9.26 -4.83
C SER A 195 1.94 -10.31 -4.55
N SER A 196 3.18 -9.94 -4.78
CA SER A 196 4.33 -10.82 -4.55
C SER A 196 5.59 -10.08 -4.06
N LEU A 197 6.38 -10.77 -3.25
CA LEU A 197 7.75 -10.41 -2.88
C LEU A 197 8.67 -11.59 -3.23
N GLN A 198 9.53 -11.41 -4.22
CA GLN A 198 10.39 -12.46 -4.75
C GLN A 198 11.84 -12.01 -4.79
N ASN A 199 12.78 -12.92 -4.51
CA ASN A 199 14.23 -12.74 -4.71
C ASN A 199 14.84 -11.49 -4.03
N GLY A 200 14.15 -10.90 -3.04
CA GLY A 200 14.51 -9.60 -2.49
C GLY A 200 15.32 -9.67 -1.19
N THR A 201 15.56 -8.51 -0.61
CA THR A 201 16.08 -8.36 0.76
C THR A 201 15.16 -7.45 1.56
N VAL A 202 14.82 -7.80 2.80
CA VAL A 202 14.07 -6.97 3.74
C VAL A 202 14.87 -6.80 5.02
N THR A 203 15.08 -5.57 5.47
CA THR A 203 15.81 -5.27 6.71
C THR A 203 15.06 -4.27 7.58
N GLY A 204 14.91 -4.53 8.88
CA GLY A 204 14.29 -3.61 9.86
C GLY A 204 12.79 -3.34 9.65
N GLY A 205 12.17 -4.00 8.67
CA GLY A 205 10.76 -3.84 8.31
C GLY A 205 9.90 -5.04 8.66
N SER A 206 8.73 -5.12 8.05
CA SER A 206 7.87 -6.30 8.13
C SER A 206 7.12 -6.50 6.82
N VAL A 207 6.76 -7.74 6.53
CA VAL A 207 5.87 -8.09 5.43
C VAL A 207 4.59 -8.64 6.04
N THR A 208 3.46 -8.04 5.71
CA THR A 208 2.14 -8.48 6.16
C THR A 208 1.33 -8.88 4.95
N ALA A 209 0.89 -10.14 4.88
CA ALA A 209 -0.14 -10.58 3.95
C ALA A 209 -1.50 -10.36 4.62
N ARG A 210 -2.38 -9.60 3.95
CA ARG A 210 -3.72 -9.29 4.42
C ARG A 210 -4.73 -9.45 3.28
N PHE A 211 -5.86 -10.08 3.60
CA PHE A 211 -6.86 -10.47 2.60
C PHE A 211 -8.22 -9.89 2.95
N TYR A 212 -8.67 -8.95 2.11
CA TYR A 212 -10.04 -8.47 2.09
C TYR A 212 -10.82 -8.95 0.84
N ASP A 213 -10.09 -9.48 -0.16
CA ASP A 213 -10.64 -10.06 -1.37
C ASP A 213 -9.99 -11.44 -1.61
N PRO A 214 -10.66 -12.36 -2.33
CA PRO A 214 -10.08 -13.67 -2.60
C PRO A 214 -8.80 -13.59 -3.43
N GLY A 215 -7.88 -14.51 -3.18
CA GLY A 215 -6.69 -14.69 -4.02
C GLY A 215 -5.48 -15.20 -3.28
N SER A 216 -4.30 -14.88 -3.81
CA SER A 216 -3.02 -15.40 -3.32
C SER A 216 -1.98 -14.31 -3.12
N VAL A 217 -1.13 -14.48 -2.10
CA VAL A 217 0.12 -13.72 -1.93
C VAL A 217 1.30 -14.69 -1.99
N VAL A 218 2.38 -14.30 -2.67
CA VAL A 218 3.61 -15.08 -2.78
C VAL A 218 4.77 -14.33 -2.15
N VAL A 219 5.47 -14.99 -1.22
CA VAL A 219 6.72 -14.51 -0.62
C VAL A 219 7.79 -15.59 -0.84
N SER A 220 8.71 -15.37 -1.77
CA SER A 220 9.68 -16.40 -2.15
C SER A 220 11.10 -15.90 -2.32
N GLY A 221 12.09 -16.78 -2.08
CA GLY A 221 13.51 -16.50 -2.37
C GLY A 221 14.08 -15.26 -1.68
N THR A 222 13.42 -14.75 -0.63
CA THR A 222 13.73 -13.44 -0.04
C THR A 222 14.55 -13.59 1.23
N GLN A 223 15.51 -12.69 1.43
CA GLN A 223 16.33 -12.60 2.64
C GLN A 223 15.73 -11.59 3.62
N PHE A 224 15.39 -12.03 4.82
CA PHE A 224 14.86 -11.21 5.91
C PHE A 224 15.92 -11.06 7.00
N THR A 225 16.23 -9.83 7.37
CA THR A 225 17.12 -9.51 8.51
C THR A 225 16.39 -8.60 9.47
N ASN A 226 16.21 -9.02 10.72
CA ASN A 226 15.43 -8.26 11.71
C ASN A 226 14.05 -7.87 11.16
N SER A 227 13.39 -8.83 10.52
CA SER A 227 12.11 -8.64 9.86
C SER A 227 11.28 -9.91 9.98
N ARG A 228 9.96 -9.77 9.86
CA ARG A 228 9.02 -10.89 9.94
C ARG A 228 8.03 -10.88 8.78
N VAL A 229 7.47 -12.05 8.51
CA VAL A 229 6.29 -12.26 7.67
C VAL A 229 5.11 -12.55 8.59
N GLN A 230 4.03 -11.78 8.45
CA GLN A 230 2.79 -11.97 9.19
C GLN A 230 1.64 -12.22 8.21
N VAL A 231 0.93 -13.32 8.39
CA VAL A 231 -0.28 -13.67 7.65
C VAL A 231 -1.46 -13.50 8.59
N LEU A 232 -2.30 -12.52 8.30
CA LEU A 232 -3.48 -12.23 9.11
C LEU A 232 -4.68 -13.08 8.67
N PRO A 233 -5.65 -13.34 9.58
CA PRO A 233 -6.88 -14.04 9.24
C PRO A 233 -7.56 -13.39 8.02
N PRO A 234 -7.98 -14.17 7.03
CA PRO A 234 -8.62 -13.60 5.86
C PRO A 234 -10.13 -13.48 6.13
N GLU A 235 -10.76 -12.45 5.59
CA GLU A 235 -12.23 -12.32 5.63
C GLU A 235 -12.91 -13.21 4.58
N VAL A 236 -12.11 -13.79 3.67
CA VAL A 236 -12.52 -14.44 2.42
C VAL A 236 -11.53 -15.56 2.05
N PRO A 237 -11.84 -16.46 1.10
CA PRO A 237 -10.92 -17.52 0.69
C PRO A 237 -9.58 -16.96 0.19
N ALA A 238 -8.50 -17.27 0.89
CA ALA A 238 -7.17 -16.76 0.60
C ALA A 238 -6.09 -17.83 0.77
N SER A 239 -5.00 -17.70 0.01
CA SER A 239 -3.82 -18.54 0.15
C SER A 239 -2.54 -17.71 0.26
N VAL A 240 -1.61 -18.16 1.09
CA VAL A 240 -0.26 -17.58 1.17
C VAL A 240 0.78 -18.65 0.90
N SER A 241 1.75 -18.33 0.06
CA SER A 241 2.96 -19.14 -0.13
C SER A 241 4.16 -18.40 0.43
N VAL A 242 4.86 -19.00 1.39
CA VAL A 242 6.10 -18.50 1.98
C VAL A 242 7.19 -19.55 1.73
N THR A 243 7.97 -19.39 0.65
CA THR A 243 8.83 -20.46 0.13
C THR A 243 10.29 -20.06 -0.12
N GLY A 244 11.24 -20.91 0.26
CA GLY A 244 12.65 -20.69 -0.07
C GLY A 244 13.26 -19.40 0.51
N ASN A 245 12.70 -18.86 1.60
CA ASN A 245 13.19 -17.62 2.21
C ASN A 245 14.29 -17.90 3.23
N THR A 246 15.13 -16.90 3.49
CA THR A 246 16.13 -16.94 4.57
C THR A 246 15.82 -15.88 5.60
N PHE A 247 15.69 -16.27 6.86
CA PHE A 247 15.40 -15.39 7.99
C PHE A 247 16.58 -15.32 8.94
N ARG A 248 17.01 -14.11 9.30
CA ARG A 248 18.12 -13.86 10.21
C ARG A 248 17.72 -12.82 11.25
N THR A 249 18.11 -13.03 12.49
CA THR A 249 18.14 -11.97 13.51
C THR A 249 19.58 -11.52 13.75
N GLN A 250 19.76 -10.20 13.89
CA GLN A 250 20.98 -9.58 14.40
C GLN A 250 20.61 -8.89 15.72
N GLU A 251 21.43 -9.10 16.74
CA GLU A 251 21.31 -8.57 18.11
C GLU A 251 20.88 -7.08 18.19
N PRO A 252 20.11 -6.66 19.22
CA PRO A 252 19.35 -7.45 20.19
C PRO A 252 17.85 -7.43 19.83
N PHE A 253 17.46 -8.14 18.77
CA PHE A 253 16.05 -8.20 18.35
C PHE A 253 15.25 -9.23 19.18
N SER A 254 14.94 -8.90 20.44
CA SER A 254 14.28 -9.82 21.37
C SER A 254 12.81 -10.13 20.99
N GLY A 255 12.38 -11.39 21.17
CA GLY A 255 10.96 -11.78 21.15
C GLY A 255 10.32 -11.85 19.76
N THR A 256 11.09 -12.25 18.74
CA THR A 256 10.63 -12.26 17.35
C THR A 256 10.08 -13.63 16.94
N THR A 257 8.85 -13.62 16.41
CA THR A 257 8.35 -14.65 15.50
C THR A 257 8.71 -14.26 14.07
N PHE A 258 9.39 -15.12 13.32
CA PHE A 258 9.73 -14.83 11.92
C PHE A 258 8.54 -14.99 10.98
N VAL A 259 7.80 -16.08 11.11
CA VAL A 259 6.59 -16.33 10.34
C VAL A 259 5.43 -16.55 11.30
N GLN A 260 4.46 -15.65 11.27
CA GLN A 260 3.24 -15.77 12.06
C GLN A 260 2.07 -15.99 11.11
N VAL A 261 1.31 -17.07 11.29
CA VAL A 261 0.11 -17.36 10.49
C VAL A 261 -1.10 -17.46 11.38
N SER A 262 -2.18 -16.80 11.01
CA SER A 262 -3.46 -16.85 11.70
C SER A 262 -4.58 -17.25 10.73
N ASP A 263 -5.31 -18.34 11.05
CA ASP A 263 -6.59 -18.71 10.42
C ASP A 263 -6.62 -18.72 8.87
N THR A 264 -5.50 -19.00 8.20
CA THR A 264 -5.36 -18.93 6.73
C THR A 264 -4.78 -20.22 6.15
N ILE A 265 -5.10 -20.54 4.89
CA ILE A 265 -4.38 -21.57 4.11
C ILE A 265 -2.99 -21.03 3.79
N ALA A 266 -1.96 -21.63 4.37
CA ALA A 266 -0.58 -21.23 4.15
C ALA A 266 0.27 -22.44 3.75
N THR A 267 1.12 -22.24 2.74
CA THR A 267 2.21 -23.16 2.41
C THR A 267 3.51 -22.51 2.87
N ILE A 268 4.22 -23.17 3.80
CA ILE A 268 5.50 -22.73 4.34
C ILE A 268 6.54 -23.81 4.02
N GLU A 269 7.36 -23.59 3.01
CA GLU A 269 8.23 -24.65 2.47
C GLU A 269 9.64 -24.17 2.16
N GLY A 270 10.66 -24.96 2.49
CA GLY A 270 12.04 -24.67 2.07
C GLY A 270 12.69 -23.45 2.73
N ASN A 271 12.15 -22.93 3.84
CA ASN A 271 12.71 -21.72 4.47
C ASN A 271 13.84 -22.05 5.45
N GLN A 272 14.81 -21.15 5.56
CA GLN A 272 15.93 -21.25 6.49
C GLN A 272 15.82 -20.19 7.58
N PHE A 273 15.94 -20.59 8.85
CA PHE A 273 15.86 -19.70 10.01
C PHE A 273 17.19 -19.72 10.77
N TYR A 274 17.84 -18.57 10.88
CA TYR A 274 19.08 -18.39 11.62
C TYR A 274 18.79 -17.52 12.85
N LEU A 275 18.82 -18.15 14.02
CA LEU A 275 18.69 -17.44 15.29
C LEU A 275 20.04 -16.84 15.68
N GLY A 276 20.03 -15.53 15.93
CA GLY A 276 21.14 -14.83 16.57
C GLY A 276 21.46 -15.37 17.98
N PRO A 277 22.43 -14.77 18.67
CA PRO A 277 22.77 -15.13 20.05
C PRO A 277 21.56 -15.04 21.00
N PRO A 278 21.69 -15.62 22.20
CA PRO A 278 20.59 -15.66 23.16
C PRO A 278 20.18 -14.24 23.57
N SER A 279 18.91 -13.91 23.34
CA SER A 279 18.29 -12.71 23.92
C SER A 279 17.50 -13.05 25.18
N THR A 280 17.11 -12.05 25.96
CA THR A 280 16.27 -12.23 27.16
C THR A 280 14.86 -12.72 26.87
N ARG A 281 14.45 -12.80 25.59
CA ARG A 281 13.15 -13.32 25.15
C ARG A 281 13.34 -14.47 24.16
N PRO A 282 12.50 -15.52 24.23
CA PRO A 282 12.56 -16.62 23.27
C PRO A 282 12.30 -16.10 21.85
N HIS A 283 13.00 -16.70 20.88
CA HIS A 283 12.72 -16.53 19.46
C HIS A 283 11.89 -17.71 18.97
N THR A 284 10.95 -17.44 18.07
CA THR A 284 10.12 -18.48 17.47
C THR A 284 10.27 -18.43 15.96
N ALA A 285 10.60 -19.57 15.33
CA ALA A 285 10.71 -19.64 13.87
C ALA A 285 9.33 -19.42 13.21
N ILE A 286 8.36 -20.24 13.60
CA ILE A 286 7.01 -20.24 13.04
C ILE A 286 6.01 -20.30 14.19
N THR A 287 5.02 -19.41 14.16
CA THR A 287 3.88 -19.43 15.08
C THR A 287 2.60 -19.60 14.28
N LEU A 288 1.83 -20.64 14.60
CA LEU A 288 0.50 -20.87 14.06
C LEU A 288 -0.53 -20.48 15.12
N LEU A 289 -1.46 -19.59 14.79
CA LEU A 289 -2.46 -19.06 15.71
C LEU A 289 -3.88 -19.34 15.22
N GLY A 290 -4.78 -19.58 16.18
CA GLY A 290 -6.19 -19.80 15.92
C GLY A 290 -6.50 -21.18 15.35
N ASN A 291 -7.71 -21.33 14.83
CA ASN A 291 -8.10 -22.48 14.01
C ASN A 291 -7.53 -22.25 12.61
N CYS A 292 -6.20 -22.30 12.51
CA CYS A 292 -5.52 -22.30 11.22
C CYS A 292 -6.29 -23.21 10.27
N GLY A 293 -6.60 -22.72 9.06
CA GLY A 293 -7.03 -23.61 7.99
C GLY A 293 -5.94 -24.66 7.71
N THR A 294 -5.93 -25.25 6.53
CA THR A 294 -4.86 -26.20 6.20
C THR A 294 -3.53 -25.46 6.02
N ALA A 295 -2.68 -25.44 7.05
CA ALA A 295 -1.30 -25.00 6.95
C ALA A 295 -0.40 -26.21 6.60
N THR A 296 0.35 -26.11 5.51
CA THR A 296 1.35 -27.12 5.13
C THR A 296 2.73 -26.57 5.42
N VAL A 297 3.47 -27.24 6.31
CA VAL A 297 4.84 -26.87 6.71
C VAL A 297 5.77 -28.02 6.34
N ARG A 298 6.71 -27.81 5.42
CA ARG A 298 7.63 -28.84 4.91
C ARG A 298 9.03 -28.29 4.66
N ASP A 299 10.05 -29.13 4.81
CA ASP A 299 11.43 -28.84 4.38
C ASP A 299 12.02 -27.51 4.91
N ASN A 300 11.62 -27.10 6.12
CA ASN A 300 12.16 -25.90 6.77
C ASN A 300 13.34 -26.26 7.67
N TYR A 301 14.38 -25.42 7.67
CA TYR A 301 15.61 -25.65 8.42
C TYR A 301 15.82 -24.58 9.50
N LEU A 302 16.07 -25.01 10.74
CA LEU A 302 16.40 -24.13 11.86
C LEU A 302 17.86 -24.31 12.26
N GLN A 303 18.63 -23.23 12.21
CA GLN A 303 19.99 -23.17 12.72
C GLN A 303 20.05 -22.28 13.97
N VAL A 304 20.54 -22.87 15.05
CA VAL A 304 20.76 -22.18 16.33
C VAL A 304 22.25 -22.06 16.57
N THR A 305 22.72 -20.86 16.91
CA THR A 305 24.14 -20.67 17.24
C THR A 305 24.44 -21.34 18.61
N PRO A 306 25.51 -22.15 18.78
CA PRO A 306 25.71 -23.08 19.91
C PRO A 306 25.85 -22.51 21.34
N THR A 307 25.41 -21.29 21.62
CA THR A 307 25.40 -20.71 22.98
C THR A 307 24.00 -20.54 23.57
N ALA A 308 22.94 -21.00 22.89
CA ALA A 308 21.55 -20.80 23.29
C ALA A 308 20.92 -21.99 24.04
N TYR A 309 20.29 -21.69 25.18
CA TYR A 309 19.28 -22.56 25.79
C TYR A 309 18.01 -22.55 24.94
N THR A 310 17.61 -23.69 24.38
CA THR A 310 16.37 -23.84 23.60
C THR A 310 15.30 -24.56 24.40
N SER A 311 14.13 -23.93 24.57
CA SER A 311 12.87 -24.64 24.82
C SER A 311 12.14 -24.82 23.48
N VAL A 312 11.89 -26.06 23.07
CA VAL A 312 11.03 -26.37 21.92
C VAL A 312 9.58 -26.35 22.41
N GLY A 313 8.73 -25.55 21.79
CA GLY A 313 7.30 -25.44 22.06
C GLY A 313 6.53 -25.15 20.79
#